data_AF-A0A0D7AHX1-F1
#
_entry.id   AF-A0A0D7AHX1-F1
#
_cell.length_a   1.000
_cell.length_b   1.000
_cell.length_c   1.000
_cell.angle_alpha   90.00
_cell.angle_beta   90.00
_cell.angle_gamma   90.00
#
_symmetry.space_group_name_H-M   'P 1'
#
loop_
_entity.id
_entity.type
_entity.pdbx_description
1 polymer ?
#
loop_
_entity_poly.entity_id
_entity_poly.type
_entity_poly.pdbx_seq_one_letter_code
_entity_poly.pdbx_strand_id
1 'polypeptide(L)' 'QLSWEGDKMFNIYIHDYFHKRGYRKTAAQLQVEAELPHEPTPPINARQGLLF' A
#
# COMPACT_ATOMS: atom_id res chain seq x y z
N GLN A 1 -13.03 16.40 7.18
CA GLN A 1 -13.12 14.93 7.07
C GLN A 1 -11.99 14.50 6.13
N LEU A 2 -10.77 14.36 6.67
CA LEU A 2 -9.53 14.17 5.88
C LEU A 2 -8.78 12.87 6.26
N SER A 3 -9.06 12.29 7.44
CA SER A 3 -8.25 11.18 7.95
C SER A 3 -8.48 9.88 7.18
N TRP A 4 -9.71 9.63 6.71
CA TRP A 4 -10.05 8.37 6.02
C TRP A 4 -9.34 8.20 4.67
N GLU A 5 -9.09 9.30 3.95
CA GLU A 5 -8.28 9.26 2.72
C GLU A 5 -6.79 9.10 3.05
N GLY A 6 -6.32 9.71 4.14
CA GLY A 6 -4.94 9.57 4.62
C GLY A 6 -4.60 8.14 5.07
N ASP A 7 -5.49 7.49 5.81
CA ASP A 7 -5.30 6.12 6.30
C ASP A 7 -5.24 5.12 5.13
N LYS A 8 -6.12 5.29 4.13
CA LYS A 8 -6.07 4.50 2.89
C LYS A 8 -4.79 4.73 2.10
N MET A 9 -4.34 5.97 1.99
CA MET A 9 -3.09 6.33 1.31
C MET A 9 -1.88 5.70 1.99
N PHE A 10 -1.83 5.70 3.33
CA PHE A 10 -0.74 5.07 4.07
C PHE A 10 -0.70 3.55 3.83
N ASN A 11 -1.84 2.88 3.86
CA ASN A 11 -1.93 1.44 3.59
C ASN A 11 -1.50 1.09 2.16
N ILE A 12 -1.77 1.95 1.16
CA ILE A 12 -1.27 1.76 -0.20
C ILE A 12 0.27 1.81 -0.23
N TYR A 13 0.91 2.71 0.52
CA TYR A 13 2.38 2.76 0.58
C TYR A 13 2.99 1.56 1.31
N ILE A 14 2.34 1.03 2.35
CA ILE A 14 2.78 -0.22 3.00
C ILE A 14 2.66 -1.40 2.02
N HIS A 15 1.54 -1.48 1.29
CA HIS A 15 1.33 -2.52 0.28
C HIS A 15 2.39 -2.45 -0.83
N ASP A 16 2.69 -1.27 -1.35
CA ASP A 16 3.74 -1.03 -2.35
C ASP A 16 5.13 -1.46 -1.83
N TYR A 17 5.45 -1.13 -0.58
CA TYR A 17 6.68 -1.58 0.08
C TYR A 17 6.78 -3.11 0.13
N PHE A 18 5.72 -3.79 0.57
CA PHE A 18 5.68 -5.26 0.58
C PHE A 18 5.85 -5.86 -0.82
N HIS A 19 5.23 -5.28 -1.84
CA HIS A 19 5.39 -5.70 -3.22
C HIS A 19 6.85 -5.56 -3.70
N LYS A 20 7.47 -4.39 -3.49
CA LYS A 20 8.84 -4.08 -3.92
C LYS A 20 9.89 -4.94 -3.23
N ARG A 21 9.66 -5.30 -1.97
CA ARG A 21 10.56 -6.19 -1.19
C ARG A 21 10.28 -7.68 -1.40
N GLY A 22 9.22 -8.04 -2.12
CA GLY A 22 8.87 -9.43 -2.41
C GLY A 22 8.06 -10.12 -1.30
N TYR A 23 7.52 -9.40 -0.32
CA TYR A 23 6.66 -9.90 0.75
C TYR A 23 5.22 -10.14 0.27
N ARG A 24 5.06 -10.94 -0.79
CA ARG A 24 3.79 -11.11 -1.52
C ARG A 24 2.64 -11.61 -0.65
N LYS A 25 2.89 -12.53 0.29
CA LYS A 25 1.87 -13.05 1.20
C LYS A 25 1.33 -11.96 2.13
N THR A 26 2.23 -11.14 2.67
CA THR A 26 1.88 -10.03 3.56
C THR A 26 1.13 -8.93 2.80
N ALA A 27 1.57 -8.61 1.57
CA ALA A 27 0.85 -7.69 0.69
C ALA A 27 -0.60 -8.15 0.46
N ALA A 28 -0.81 -9.44 0.14
CA ALA A 28 -2.14 -9.99 -0.07
C ALA A 28 -3.03 -9.94 1.18
N GLN A 29 -2.48 -10.20 2.38
CA GLN A 29 -3.24 -10.08 3.63
C GLN A 29 -3.63 -8.62 3.90
N LEU A 30 -2.67 -7.70 3.78
CA LEU A 30 -2.92 -6.27 3.95
C LEU A 30 -3.98 -5.74 2.96
N GLN A 31 -3.97 -6.22 1.72
CA GLN A 31 -4.96 -5.83 0.72
C GLN A 31 -6.39 -6.15 1.17
N VAL A 32 -6.60 -7.31 1.79
CA VAL A 32 -7.90 -7.74 2.32
C VAL A 32 -8.25 -6.95 3.59
N GLU A 33 -7.33 -6.89 4.55
CA GLU A 33 -7.56 -6.26 5.86
C GLU A 33 -7.82 -4.75 5.77
N ALA A 34 -7.13 -4.06 4.87
CA ALA A 34 -7.27 -2.62 4.68
C ALA A 34 -8.25 -2.23 3.57
N GLU A 35 -9.00 -3.21 3.02
CA GLU A 35 -9.97 -3.02 1.94
C GLU A 35 -9.38 -2.24 0.75
N LEU A 36 -8.14 -2.58 0.37
CA LEU A 36 -7.46 -1.95 -0.75
C LEU A 36 -8.06 -2.43 -2.07
N PRO A 37 -8.07 -1.59 -3.12
CA PRO A 37 -8.47 -2.02 -4.45
C PRO A 37 -7.55 -3.13 -4.97
N HIS A 38 -8.00 -3.87 -6.00
CA HIS A 38 -7.26 -5.02 -6.56
C HIS A 38 -5.85 -4.64 -7.06
N GLU A 39 -5.71 -3.43 -7.59
CA GLU A 39 -4.44 -2.85 -8.01
C GLU A 39 -4.22 -1.50 -7.30
N PRO A 40 -3.78 -1.52 -6.04
CA PRO A 40 -3.55 -0.29 -5.29
C PRO A 40 -2.31 0.41 -5.84
N THR A 41 -2.53 1.51 -6.56
CA THR A 41 -1.45 2.29 -7.16
C THR A 41 -1.19 3.52 -6.28
N PRO A 42 0.01 3.67 -5.69
CA PRO A 42 0.34 4.88 -4.95
C PRO A 42 0.36 6.08 -5.90
N PRO A 43 -0.22 7.24 -5.53
CA PRO A 43 -0.18 8.43 -6.36
C PRO A 43 1.24 8.90 -6.70
N ILE A 44 2.20 8.63 -5.83
CA ILE A 44 3.63 8.82 -6.10
C ILE A 44 4.31 7.46 -6.08
N ASN A 45 4.61 6.93 -7.26
CA ASN A 45 5.31 5.65 -7.39
C ASN A 45 6.83 5.86 -7.50
N ALA A 46 7.53 5.95 -6.36
CA ALA A 46 8.98 6.03 -6.31
C ALA A 46 9.63 4.64 -6.54
N ARG A 47 10.76 4.57 -7.25
CA ARG A 47 11.41 3.28 -7.62
C ARG A 47 11.67 2.34 -6.44
N GLN A 48 12.05 2.88 -5.28
CA GLN A 48 12.35 2.10 -4.07
C GLN A 48 11.16 1.99 -3.10
N GLY A 49 10.01 2.58 -3.45
CA GLY A 49 8.92 2.83 -2.49
C GLY A 49 9.13 4.14 -1.74
N LEU A 50 8.06 4.66 -1.14
CA LEU A 50 8.13 5.84 -0.29
C LEU A 50 8.55 5.48 1.15
N LEU A 51 8.28 4.24 1.56
CA LEU A 51 8.71 3.67 2.84
C LEU A 51 10.02 2.89 2.64
N PHE A 52 10.94 3.03 3.60
CA PHE A 52 12.28 2.44 3.55
C PHE A 52 12.33 1.02 4.14
#